data_AF-A0A7Y9E5K8-F1
#
_entry.id   AF-A0A7Y9E5K8-F1
#
_cell.length_a   1.000
_cell.length_b   1.000
_cell.length_c   1.000
_cell.angle_alpha   90.00
_cell.angle_beta   90.00
_cell.angle_gamma   90.00
#
_symmetry.space_group_name_H-M   'P 1'
#
loop_
_entity.id
_entity.type
_entity.pdbx_description
1 polymer ?
#
loop_
_entity_poly.entity_id
_entity_poly.type
_entity_poly.pdbx_seq_one_letter_code
_entity_poly.pdbx_strand_id
1 'polypeptide(L)'
;MGFRGSVESALRQYATFRGRAPRAEYWWFYLFSVLVGIAANILDGVLGTNLLNPLASLALLLPSLAVGVRRLHDSNLSGWWLLAPIVCGIVALVLIFAGVGAVIVDAAGGGNNRLTGAAVALLLVGLLMGLVSLVVGLVLMLRSSTPGPNRFGPDPYGPNPYGQGGNPPYGGPGAPYGDQYGQYGQNSGQYGQNSGQPAPYQGYGNPYGGGSPDYGDRSGPR
;
A
#
# COMPACT_ATOMS: atom_id res chain seq x y z
N MET A 1 -9.90 -4.55 -12.53
CA MET A 1 -10.00 -5.51 -11.40
C MET A 1 -11.31 -5.31 -10.67
N GLY A 2 -12.13 -6.36 -10.51
CA GLY A 2 -13.37 -6.32 -9.71
C GLY A 2 -13.18 -6.86 -8.29
N PHE A 3 -14.19 -6.67 -7.43
CA PHE A 3 -14.14 -7.01 -5.99
C PHE A 3 -13.57 -8.41 -5.69
N ARG A 4 -14.19 -9.46 -6.24
CA ARG A 4 -13.77 -10.86 -6.02
C ARG A 4 -12.30 -11.09 -6.42
N GLY A 5 -11.91 -10.56 -7.57
CA GLY A 5 -10.54 -10.71 -8.08
C GLY A 5 -9.51 -10.01 -7.19
N SER A 6 -9.85 -8.85 -6.61
CA SER A 6 -8.99 -8.16 -5.66
C SER A 6 -8.79 -8.96 -4.37
N VAL A 7 -9.87 -9.52 -3.81
CA VAL A 7 -9.80 -10.33 -2.58
C VAL A 7 -8.98 -11.60 -2.81
N GLU A 8 -9.23 -12.31 -3.91
CA GLU A 8 -8.47 -13.50 -4.25
C GLU A 8 -6.99 -13.19 -4.47
N SER A 9 -6.67 -12.11 -5.19
CA SER A 9 -5.29 -11.66 -5.41
C SER A 9 -4.56 -11.37 -4.10
N ALA A 10 -5.20 -10.62 -3.19
CA ALA A 10 -4.61 -10.25 -1.91
C ALA A 10 -4.39 -11.46 -0.99
N LEU A 11 -5.35 -12.39 -0.95
CA LEU A 11 -5.23 -13.61 -0.13
C LEU A 11 -4.24 -14.63 -0.73
N ARG A 12 -4.11 -14.72 -2.06
CA ARG A 12 -3.06 -15.55 -2.69
C ARG A 12 -1.66 -15.00 -2.45
N GLN A 13 -1.53 -13.68 -2.33
CA GLN A 13 -0.29 -12.96 -2.02
C GLN A 13 -0.22 -12.54 -0.55
N TYR A 14 -0.65 -13.44 0.33
CA TYR A 14 -0.91 -13.16 1.75
C TYR A 14 0.22 -12.44 2.49
N ALA A 15 1.48 -12.83 2.25
CA ALA A 15 2.67 -12.21 2.83
C ALA A 15 3.70 -11.81 1.76
N THR A 16 3.24 -11.52 0.54
CA THR A 16 4.10 -11.14 -0.57
C THR A 16 4.18 -9.61 -0.66
N PHE A 17 5.30 -9.05 -0.16
CA PHE A 17 5.57 -7.61 -0.17
C PHE A 17 6.24 -7.12 -1.46
N ARG A 18 6.50 -8.00 -2.43
CA ARG A 18 7.13 -7.68 -3.72
C ARG A 18 6.09 -7.45 -4.80
N GLY A 19 6.45 -6.69 -5.83
CA GLY A 19 5.56 -6.37 -6.94
C GLY A 19 4.75 -5.09 -6.70
N ARG A 20 3.74 -4.90 -7.54
CA ARG A 20 2.88 -3.70 -7.60
C ARG A 20 1.42 -4.11 -7.51
N ALA A 21 0.62 -3.29 -6.82
CA ALA A 21 -0.82 -3.47 -6.70
C ALA A 21 -1.55 -2.24 -7.26
N PRO A 22 -2.55 -2.43 -8.16
CA PRO A 22 -3.38 -1.34 -8.66
C PRO A 22 -4.27 -0.78 -7.55
N ARG A 23 -4.76 0.45 -7.74
CA ARG A 23 -5.62 1.14 -6.75
C ARG A 23 -6.85 0.31 -6.38
N ALA A 24 -7.46 -0.33 -7.38
CA ALA A 24 -8.65 -1.15 -7.18
C ALA A 24 -8.37 -2.41 -6.33
N GLU A 25 -7.17 -3.01 -6.40
CA GLU A 25 -6.83 -4.15 -5.54
C GLU A 25 -6.84 -3.72 -4.07
N TYR A 26 -6.18 -2.60 -3.76
CA TYR A 26 -6.11 -2.03 -2.42
C TYR A 26 -7.50 -1.65 -1.87
N TRP A 27 -8.28 -0.86 -2.60
CA TRP A 27 -9.56 -0.34 -2.10
C TRP A 27 -10.64 -1.41 -1.95
N TRP A 28 -10.71 -2.38 -2.86
CA TRP A 28 -11.63 -3.49 -2.71
C TRP A 28 -11.24 -4.41 -1.56
N PHE A 29 -9.94 -4.65 -1.34
CA PHE A 29 -9.48 -5.42 -0.20
C PHE A 29 -9.72 -4.68 1.12
N TYR A 30 -9.51 -3.36 1.16
CA TYR A 30 -9.86 -2.54 2.32
C TYR A 30 -11.35 -2.65 2.67
N LEU A 31 -12.23 -2.52 1.67
CA LEU A 31 -13.67 -2.71 1.86
C LEU A 31 -13.99 -4.11 2.39
N PHE A 32 -13.38 -5.15 1.82
CA PHE A 32 -13.53 -6.53 2.29
C PHE A 32 -13.13 -6.68 3.77
N SER A 33 -11.98 -6.13 4.18
CA SER A 33 -11.53 -6.16 5.58
C SER A 33 -12.50 -5.46 6.52
N VAL A 34 -13.07 -4.32 6.11
CA VAL A 34 -14.12 -3.62 6.88
C VAL A 34 -15.36 -4.49 7.03
N LEU A 35 -15.83 -5.12 5.96
CA LEU A 35 -17.01 -5.99 5.99
C LEU A 35 -16.79 -7.22 6.89
N VAL A 36 -15.60 -7.85 6.84
CA VAL A 36 -15.23 -8.94 7.73
C VAL A 36 -15.24 -8.47 9.18
N GLY A 37 -14.70 -7.28 9.47
CA GLY A 37 -14.71 -6.69 10.81
C GLY A 37 -16.12 -6.45 11.35
N ILE A 38 -17.03 -5.90 10.52
CA ILE A 38 -18.44 -5.69 10.90
C ILE A 38 -19.13 -7.04 11.17
N ALA A 39 -18.97 -8.02 10.27
CA ALA A 39 -19.54 -9.36 10.46
C ALA A 39 -19.02 -10.03 11.74
N ALA A 40 -17.72 -9.92 12.02
CA ALA A 40 -17.12 -10.46 13.24
C ALA A 40 -17.67 -9.80 14.51
N ASN A 41 -17.89 -8.47 14.51
CA ASN A 41 -18.50 -7.78 15.65
C ASN A 41 -19.95 -8.23 15.90
N ILE A 42 -20.74 -8.41 14.83
CA ILE A 42 -22.13 -8.89 14.94
C ILE A 42 -22.12 -10.31 15.54
N LEU A 43 -21.25 -11.19 15.05
CA LEU A 43 -21.13 -12.55 15.56
C LEU A 43 -20.66 -12.59 17.02
N ASP A 44 -19.67 -11.77 17.40
CA ASP A 44 -19.25 -11.62 18.79
C ASP A 44 -20.43 -11.19 19.68
N GLY A 45 -21.23 -10.21 19.24
CA GLY A 45 -22.42 -9.76 19.96
C GLY A 45 -23.52 -10.83 20.10
N VAL A 46 -23.75 -11.65 19.06
CA VAL A 46 -24.76 -12.73 19.07
C VAL A 46 -24.31 -13.92 19.91
N LEU A 47 -23.02 -14.26 19.86
CA LEU A 47 -22.45 -15.42 20.54
C LEU A 47 -22.01 -15.09 21.98
N GLY A 48 -22.00 -13.81 22.37
CA GLY A 48 -21.46 -13.35 23.65
C GLY A 48 -19.94 -13.51 23.77
N THR A 49 -19.23 -13.55 22.63
CA THR A 49 -17.78 -13.66 22.57
C THR A 49 -17.15 -12.29 22.31
N ASN A 50 -15.84 -12.16 22.52
CA ASN A 50 -15.05 -10.95 22.18
C ASN A 50 -13.76 -11.33 21.43
N LEU A 51 -13.79 -12.45 20.71
CA LEU A 51 -12.59 -13.08 20.14
C LEU A 51 -12.60 -13.10 18.62
N LEU A 52 -13.75 -13.04 17.97
CA LEU A 52 -13.83 -13.19 16.51
C LEU A 52 -13.25 -11.96 15.81
N ASN A 53 -13.59 -10.76 16.26
CA ASN A 53 -13.05 -9.54 15.68
C ASN A 53 -11.51 -9.41 15.80
N PRO A 54 -10.88 -9.62 16.98
CA PRO A 54 -9.43 -9.56 17.08
C PRO A 54 -8.73 -10.65 16.27
N LEU A 55 -9.28 -11.88 16.22
CA LEU A 55 -8.72 -12.96 15.40
C LEU A 55 -8.81 -12.64 13.90
N ALA A 56 -9.95 -12.11 13.42
CA ALA A 56 -10.10 -11.68 12.05
C ALA A 56 -9.13 -10.55 11.70
N SER A 57 -8.94 -9.59 12.61
CA SER A 57 -7.99 -8.49 12.45
C SER A 57 -6.55 -9.00 12.35
N LEU A 58 -6.16 -9.98 13.18
CA LEU A 58 -4.84 -10.61 13.12
C LEU A 58 -4.63 -11.39 11.82
N ALA A 59 -5.63 -12.15 11.37
CA ALA A 59 -5.59 -12.89 10.11
C ALA A 59 -5.47 -11.94 8.89
N LEU A 60 -6.14 -10.79 8.93
CA LEU A 60 -6.08 -9.84 7.81
C LEU A 60 -4.93 -8.84 7.92
N LEU A 61 -4.16 -8.84 9.01
CA LEU A 61 -3.07 -7.89 9.25
C LEU A 61 -1.98 -8.01 8.16
N LEU A 62 -1.46 -9.22 7.96
CA LEU A 62 -0.38 -9.47 7.00
C LEU A 62 -0.79 -9.15 5.55
N PRO A 63 -1.93 -9.64 5.02
CA PRO A 63 -2.33 -9.30 3.65
C PRO A 63 -2.64 -7.80 3.48
N SER A 64 -3.16 -7.12 4.51
CA SER A 64 -3.38 -5.67 4.49
C SER A 64 -2.07 -4.89 4.38
N LEU A 65 -1.04 -5.29 5.13
CA LEU A 65 0.29 -4.70 5.02
C LEU A 65 0.94 -5.02 3.66
N ALA A 66 0.81 -6.26 3.19
CA ALA A 66 1.38 -6.69 1.91
C ALA A 66 0.80 -5.90 0.74
N VAL A 67 -0.53 -5.76 0.65
CA VAL A 67 -1.16 -4.96 -0.42
C VAL A 67 -0.85 -3.47 -0.27
N GLY A 68 -0.76 -2.94 0.96
CA GLY A 68 -0.35 -1.56 1.21
C GLY A 68 1.07 -1.25 0.72
N VAL A 69 2.02 -2.15 0.98
CA VAL A 69 3.41 -2.02 0.49
C VAL A 69 3.47 -2.11 -1.03
N ARG A 70 2.80 -3.10 -1.65
CA ARG A 70 2.72 -3.23 -3.11
C ARG A 70 2.07 -2.01 -3.77
N ARG A 71 1.14 -1.35 -3.07
CA ARG A 71 0.52 -0.11 -3.54
C ARG A 71 1.48 1.08 -3.49
N LEU A 72 2.29 1.20 -2.44
CA LEU A 72 3.34 2.22 -2.38
C LEU A 72 4.40 2.00 -3.46
N HIS A 73 4.77 0.75 -3.72
CA HIS A 73 5.65 0.36 -4.82
C HIS A 73 5.09 0.76 -6.19
N ASP A 74 3.77 0.72 -6.37
CA ASP A 74 3.10 1.17 -7.59
C ASP A 74 3.23 2.69 -7.83
N SER A 75 3.38 3.47 -6.76
CA SER A 75 3.75 4.90 -6.83
C SER A 75 5.26 5.14 -6.73
N ASN A 76 6.09 4.11 -6.94
CA ASN A 76 7.54 4.10 -6.84
C ASN A 76 8.10 4.56 -5.47
N LEU A 77 7.30 4.48 -4.42
CA LEU A 77 7.73 4.73 -3.04
C LEU A 77 8.26 3.45 -2.38
N SER A 78 9.07 3.58 -1.33
CA SER A 78 9.43 2.43 -0.50
C SER A 78 8.27 2.03 0.43
N GLY A 79 8.14 0.74 0.74
CA GLY A 79 7.12 0.25 1.69
C GLY A 79 7.20 0.89 3.08
N TRP A 80 8.36 1.40 3.48
CA TRP A 80 8.57 2.12 4.74
C TRP A 80 7.70 3.38 4.89
N TRP A 81 7.26 3.99 3.79
CA TRP A 81 6.31 5.11 3.83
C TRP A 81 4.96 4.73 4.46
N LEU A 82 4.63 3.44 4.53
CA LEU A 82 3.44 2.95 5.22
C LEU A 82 3.51 3.19 6.73
N LEU A 83 4.72 3.19 7.32
CA LEU A 83 4.89 3.34 8.77
C LEU A 83 4.61 4.76 9.26
N ALA A 84 4.88 5.79 8.44
CA ALA A 84 4.69 7.18 8.86
C ALA A 84 3.26 7.49 9.35
N PRO A 85 2.19 7.20 8.57
CA PRO A 85 0.83 7.37 9.06
C PRO A 85 0.49 6.40 10.20
N ILE A 86 0.98 5.16 10.18
CA ILE A 86 0.71 4.17 11.25
C ILE A 86 1.26 4.64 12.60
N VAL A 87 2.54 5.02 12.66
CA VAL A 87 3.20 5.48 13.90
C VAL A 87 2.55 6.77 14.40
N CYS A 88 2.27 7.73 13.51
CA CYS A 88 1.55 8.95 13.88
C CYS A 88 0.16 8.63 14.46
N GLY A 89 -0.55 7.67 13.87
CA GLY A 89 -1.87 7.21 14.35
C GLY A 89 -1.80 6.51 15.71
N ILE A 90 -0.76 5.71 15.97
CA ILE A 90 -0.55 5.07 17.28
C ILE A 90 -0.29 6.14 18.35
N VAL A 91 0.59 7.11 18.07
CA VAL A 91 0.85 8.22 18.99
C VAL A 91 -0.43 9.02 19.26
N ALA A 92 -1.22 9.31 18.22
CA ALA A 92 -2.53 9.95 18.35
C ALA A 92 -3.46 9.18 19.28
N LEU A 93 -3.56 7.86 19.13
CA LEU A 93 -4.39 7.01 20.00
C LEU A 93 -3.91 7.05 21.45
N VAL A 94 -2.60 6.96 21.69
CA VAL A 94 -2.02 7.03 23.05
C VAL A 94 -2.39 8.36 23.72
N LEU A 95 -2.28 9.48 23.00
CA LEU A 95 -2.66 10.80 23.52
C LEU A 95 -4.17 10.90 23.81
N ILE A 96 -5.00 10.31 22.95
CA ILE A 96 -6.45 10.28 23.16
C ILE A 96 -6.79 9.47 24.41
N PHE A 97 -6.25 8.25 24.55
CA PHE A 97 -6.50 7.42 25.74
C PHE A 97 -5.99 8.07 27.02
N ALA A 98 -4.81 8.70 26.99
CA ALA A 98 -4.27 9.44 28.12
C ALA A 98 -5.17 10.65 28.49
N GLY A 99 -5.63 11.41 27.49
CA GLY A 99 -6.55 12.53 27.69
C GLY A 99 -7.88 12.10 28.28
N VAL A 100 -8.50 11.03 27.75
CA VAL A 100 -9.76 10.48 28.28
C VAL A 100 -9.57 10.02 29.73
N GLY A 101 -8.50 9.26 30.00
CA GLY A 101 -8.18 8.79 31.35
C GLY A 101 -7.99 9.94 32.33
N ALA A 102 -7.29 10.99 31.93
CA ALA A 102 -7.08 12.18 32.76
C ALA A 102 -8.38 12.94 33.06
N VAL A 103 -9.31 13.07 32.09
CA VAL A 103 -10.65 13.65 32.33
C VAL A 103 -11.41 12.85 33.38
N ILE A 104 -11.39 11.52 33.28
CA ILE A 104 -12.10 10.63 34.22
C ILE A 104 -11.52 10.76 35.63
N VAL A 105 -10.19 10.78 35.77
CA VAL A 105 -9.51 10.92 37.07
C VAL A 105 -9.80 12.28 37.70
N ASP A 106 -9.78 13.37 36.91
CA ASP A 106 -10.07 14.71 37.43
C ASP A 106 -11.53 14.84 37.89
N ALA A 107 -12.47 14.29 37.12
CA ALA A 107 -13.88 14.26 37.50
C ALA A 107 -14.14 13.46 38.79
N ALA A 108 -13.44 12.34 38.99
CA ALA A 108 -13.51 11.56 40.22
C ALA A 108 -12.86 12.27 41.43
N GLY A 109 -11.86 13.12 41.18
CA GLY A 109 -11.09 13.85 42.20
C GLY A 109 -11.71 15.18 42.65
N GLY A 110 -12.92 15.51 42.21
CA GLY A 110 -13.60 16.77 42.57
C GLY A 110 -13.37 17.93 41.60
N GLY A 111 -12.69 17.69 40.47
CA GLY A 111 -12.54 18.63 39.36
C GLY A 111 -11.51 19.74 39.61
N ASN A 112 -10.47 19.79 38.78
CA ASN A 112 -9.47 20.85 38.79
C ASN A 112 -9.35 21.45 37.38
N ASN A 113 -9.63 22.76 37.24
CA ASN A 113 -9.60 23.45 35.95
C ASN A 113 -8.27 23.28 35.18
N ARG A 114 -7.14 23.15 35.90
CA ARG A 114 -5.82 22.94 35.29
C ARG A 114 -5.62 21.53 34.73
N LEU A 115 -6.06 20.49 35.44
CA LEU A 115 -5.94 19.11 35.00
C LEU A 115 -6.92 18.83 33.86
N THR A 116 -8.17 19.29 33.98
CA THR A 116 -9.15 19.25 32.88
C THR A 116 -8.60 19.96 31.63
N GLY A 117 -8.02 21.15 31.77
CA GLY A 117 -7.43 21.89 30.65
C GLY A 117 -6.30 21.13 29.95
N ALA A 118 -5.39 20.51 30.72
CA ALA A 118 -4.32 19.68 30.16
C ALA A 118 -4.85 18.40 29.48
N ALA A 119 -5.84 17.74 30.08
CA ALA A 119 -6.47 16.55 29.52
C ALA A 119 -7.15 16.85 28.17
N VAL A 120 -7.89 17.96 28.10
CA VAL A 120 -8.50 18.43 26.85
C VAL A 120 -7.44 18.79 25.82
N ALA A 121 -6.32 19.40 26.21
CA ALA A 121 -5.23 19.68 25.28
C ALA A 121 -4.63 18.39 24.66
N LEU A 122 -4.44 17.32 25.45
CA LEU A 122 -4.00 16.01 24.94
C LEU A 122 -5.00 15.42 23.94
N LEU A 123 -6.30 15.54 24.20
CA LEU A 123 -7.35 15.09 23.29
C LEU A 123 -7.30 15.86 21.96
N LEU A 124 -7.19 17.20 22.01
CA LEU A 124 -7.14 18.03 20.80
C LEU A 124 -5.90 17.75 19.97
N VAL A 125 -4.74 17.62 20.60
CA VAL A 125 -3.48 17.25 19.91
C VAL A 125 -3.59 15.85 19.33
N GLY A 126 -4.11 14.89 20.09
CA GLY A 126 -4.33 13.52 19.63
C GLY A 126 -5.27 13.46 18.43
N LEU A 127 -6.40 14.17 18.46
CA LEU A 127 -7.34 14.26 17.35
C LEU A 127 -6.73 14.91 16.12
N LEU A 128 -5.97 16.00 16.28
CA LEU A 128 -5.27 16.66 15.19
C LEU A 128 -4.23 15.73 14.55
N MET A 129 -3.40 15.07 15.37
CA MET A 129 -2.41 14.10 14.87
C MET A 129 -3.09 12.91 14.17
N GLY A 130 -4.20 12.41 14.72
CA GLY A 130 -5.02 11.36 14.10
C GLY A 130 -5.58 11.79 12.76
N LEU A 131 -6.08 13.03 12.64
CA LEU A 131 -6.55 13.59 11.38
C LEU A 131 -5.42 13.72 10.36
N VAL A 132 -4.25 14.22 10.77
CA VAL A 132 -3.07 14.32 9.92
C VAL A 132 -2.63 12.94 9.43
N SER A 133 -2.56 11.95 10.34
CA SER A 133 -2.25 10.55 10.01
C SER A 133 -3.24 10.00 8.97
N LEU A 134 -4.54 10.20 9.18
CA LEU A 134 -5.60 9.76 8.27
C LEU A 134 -5.45 10.40 6.89
N VAL A 135 -5.28 11.73 6.83
CA VAL A 135 -5.14 12.47 5.57
C VAL A 135 -3.89 12.03 4.82
N VAL A 136 -2.74 11.93 5.48
CA VAL A 136 -1.49 11.47 4.85
C VAL A 136 -1.62 10.03 4.37
N GLY A 137 -2.18 9.13 5.19
CA GLY A 137 -2.42 7.74 4.81
C GLY A 137 -3.34 7.62 3.58
N LEU A 138 -4.45 8.36 3.56
CA LEU A 138 -5.35 8.41 2.41
C LEU A 138 -4.66 8.95 1.16
N VAL A 139 -3.94 10.07 1.26
CA VAL A 139 -3.21 10.66 0.12
C VAL A 139 -2.19 9.67 -0.46
N LEU A 140 -1.45 8.97 0.40
CA LEU A 140 -0.49 7.95 -0.04
C LEU A 140 -1.18 6.79 -0.78
N MET A 141 -2.35 6.35 -0.33
CA MET A 141 -3.08 5.24 -0.94
C MET A 141 -3.87 5.65 -2.20
N LEU A 142 -4.25 6.93 -2.31
CA LEU A 142 -4.95 7.51 -3.47
C LEU A 142 -3.99 7.98 -4.57
N ARG A 143 -2.71 8.19 -4.26
CA ARG A 143 -1.68 8.73 -5.17
C ARG A 143 -1.68 8.07 -6.55
N SER A 144 -1.33 8.79 -7.60
CA SER A 144 -1.22 8.17 -8.92
C SER A 144 -0.17 7.06 -9.00
N SER A 145 -0.48 6.06 -9.82
CA SER A 145 0.43 4.98 -10.21
C SER A 145 1.46 5.52 -11.21
N THR A 146 2.69 5.02 -11.19
CA THR A 146 3.69 5.40 -12.20
C THR A 146 3.38 4.68 -13.53
N PRO A 147 3.22 5.41 -14.65
CA PRO A 147 3.02 4.78 -15.95
C PRO A 147 4.22 3.93 -16.37
N GLY A 148 3.97 2.76 -16.95
CA GLY A 148 5.04 1.88 -17.42
C GLY A 148 5.78 1.13 -16.30
N PRO A 149 6.88 0.45 -16.62
CA PRO A 149 7.65 -0.32 -15.65
C PRO A 149 8.37 0.59 -14.65
N ASN A 150 8.47 0.15 -13.40
CA ASN A 150 9.29 0.79 -12.37
C ASN A 150 10.19 -0.25 -11.70
N ARG A 151 11.04 0.16 -10.74
CA ARG A 151 11.99 -0.73 -10.03
C ARG A 151 11.36 -1.92 -9.29
N PHE A 152 10.04 -1.92 -9.10
CA PHE A 152 9.29 -2.97 -8.43
C PHE A 152 8.51 -3.88 -9.39
N GLY A 153 8.50 -3.57 -10.69
CA GLY A 153 7.90 -4.42 -11.71
C GLY A 153 7.13 -3.66 -12.80
N PRO A 154 6.54 -4.42 -13.74
CA PRO A 154 5.75 -3.87 -14.85
C PRO A 154 4.48 -3.16 -14.37
N ASP A 155 3.93 -2.30 -15.22
CA ASP A 155 2.69 -1.56 -14.95
C ASP A 155 1.51 -2.52 -14.73
N PRO A 156 0.79 -2.44 -13.58
CA PRO A 156 -0.42 -3.22 -13.35
C PRO A 156 -1.55 -2.93 -14.35
N TYR A 157 -1.53 -1.76 -15.00
CA TYR A 157 -2.50 -1.32 -15.99
C TYR A 157 -1.98 -1.42 -17.44
N GLY A 158 -0.73 -1.85 -17.62
CA GLY A 158 -0.12 -1.96 -18.94
C GLY A 158 -0.75 -3.09 -19.76
N PRO A 159 -0.70 -3.03 -21.11
CA PRO A 159 -1.10 -4.14 -21.96
C PRO A 159 -0.39 -5.40 -21.51
N ASN A 160 -1.16 -6.42 -21.18
CA ASN A 160 -0.65 -7.73 -20.85
C ASN A 160 0.21 -8.19 -22.03
N PRO A 161 1.52 -8.43 -21.88
CA PRO A 161 2.34 -8.91 -23.00
C PRO A 161 1.88 -10.29 -23.51
N TYR A 162 0.93 -10.94 -22.82
CA TYR A 162 0.32 -12.22 -23.16
C TYR A 162 -1.07 -12.12 -23.80
N GLY A 163 -1.57 -10.92 -24.13
CA GLY A 163 -2.81 -10.75 -24.91
C GLY A 163 -4.13 -11.22 -24.26
N GLN A 164 -4.13 -11.64 -22.99
CA GLN A 164 -5.35 -11.97 -22.28
C GLN A 164 -5.87 -10.75 -21.54
N GLY A 165 -7.10 -10.30 -21.84
CA GLY A 165 -7.83 -9.26 -21.10
C GLY A 165 -8.23 -9.65 -19.66
N GLY A 166 -7.38 -10.39 -18.96
CA GLY A 166 -7.51 -10.76 -17.56
C GLY A 166 -6.42 -10.11 -16.72
N ASN A 167 -6.65 -9.92 -15.43
CA ASN A 167 -5.65 -9.38 -14.50
C ASN A 167 -4.27 -10.02 -14.71
N PRO A 168 -3.15 -9.27 -14.61
CA PRO A 168 -1.82 -9.84 -14.74
C PRO A 168 -1.64 -11.03 -13.79
N PRO A 169 -0.80 -12.03 -14.14
CA PRO A 169 -0.56 -13.19 -13.29
C PRO A 169 0.19 -12.70 -12.07
N TYR A 170 -0.56 -12.30 -11.05
CA TYR A 170 -0.02 -12.03 -9.73
C TYR A 170 0.69 -13.31 -9.29
N GLY A 171 2.02 -13.26 -9.29
CA GLY A 171 2.88 -14.41 -9.06
C GLY A 171 2.43 -15.16 -7.83
N GLY A 172 1.85 -16.35 -8.05
CA GLY A 172 1.55 -17.28 -6.98
C GLY A 172 2.83 -17.73 -6.28
N PRO A 173 2.72 -18.31 -5.08
CA PRO A 173 3.87 -18.89 -4.40
C PRO A 173 4.49 -19.98 -5.30
N GLY A 174 5.70 -19.71 -5.82
CA GLY A 174 6.45 -20.62 -6.68
C GLY A 174 6.67 -20.17 -8.13
N ALA A 175 6.11 -19.04 -8.58
CA ALA A 175 6.47 -18.49 -9.89
C ALA A 175 7.93 -17.97 -9.87
N PRO A 176 8.82 -18.41 -10.78
CA PRO A 176 10.21 -17.94 -10.82
C PRO A 176 10.22 -16.43 -11.06
N TYR A 177 10.52 -15.66 -10.02
CA TYR A 177 10.67 -14.20 -10.08
C TYR A 177 11.92 -13.76 -10.87
N GLY A 178 12.73 -14.68 -11.38
CA GLY A 178 14.05 -14.39 -11.97
C GLY A 178 14.11 -14.45 -13.50
N ASP A 179 13.43 -15.39 -14.14
CA ASP A 179 13.80 -15.77 -15.51
C ASP A 179 12.98 -15.10 -16.61
N GLN A 180 11.81 -14.53 -16.27
CA GLN A 180 10.95 -13.88 -17.26
C GLN A 180 11.29 -12.40 -17.50
N TYR A 181 12.07 -11.76 -16.63
CA TYR A 181 12.44 -10.34 -16.75
C TYR A 181 13.66 -10.10 -17.65
N GLY A 182 14.49 -11.13 -17.89
CA GLY A 182 15.66 -11.03 -18.76
C GLY A 182 15.33 -10.88 -20.26
N GLN A 183 14.11 -11.25 -20.67
CA GLN A 183 13.70 -11.22 -22.07
C GLN A 183 13.02 -9.90 -22.48
N TYR A 184 12.41 -9.16 -21.54
CA TYR A 184 11.79 -7.85 -21.82
C TYR A 184 12.82 -6.72 -21.99
N GLY A 185 14.04 -6.90 -21.47
CA GLY A 185 15.15 -5.96 -21.68
C GLY A 185 15.69 -5.97 -23.12
N GLN A 186 15.47 -7.06 -23.87
CA GLN A 186 15.93 -7.20 -25.27
C GLN A 186 14.86 -6.78 -26.29
N ASN A 187 13.57 -6.87 -25.95
CA ASN A 187 12.47 -6.64 -26.90
C ASN A 187 11.79 -5.25 -26.78
N SER A 188 12.28 -4.38 -25.91
CA SER A 188 11.86 -2.97 -25.84
C SER A 188 12.19 -2.17 -27.11
N GLY A 189 13.09 -2.68 -27.97
CA GLY A 189 13.43 -2.10 -29.27
C GLY A 189 12.38 -2.28 -30.38
N GLN A 190 11.36 -3.12 -30.20
CA GLN A 190 10.36 -3.40 -31.26
C GLN A 190 8.99 -2.76 -31.03
N TYR A 191 8.68 -2.26 -29.83
CA TYR A 191 7.39 -1.59 -29.56
C TYR A 191 7.30 -0.17 -30.13
N GLY A 192 8.34 0.30 -30.84
CA GLY A 192 8.37 1.62 -31.48
C GLY A 192 7.90 1.65 -32.94
N GLN A 193 7.53 0.52 -33.56
CA GLN A 193 7.34 0.47 -35.02
C GLN A 193 5.90 0.34 -35.52
N ASN A 194 4.89 0.06 -34.68
CA ASN A 194 3.55 -0.21 -35.23
C ASN A 194 2.35 0.21 -34.37
N SER A 195 2.38 1.43 -33.86
CA SER A 195 1.17 2.12 -33.40
C SER A 195 1.24 3.56 -33.87
N GLY A 196 0.26 3.98 -34.67
CA GLY A 196 0.10 5.36 -35.11
C GLY A 196 0.30 6.34 -33.95
N GLN A 197 1.10 7.36 -34.23
CA GLN A 197 1.63 8.33 -33.27
C GLN A 197 0.60 8.81 -32.24
N PRO A 198 1.03 8.91 -30.98
CA PRO A 198 0.71 10.10 -30.19
C PRO A 198 1.99 10.79 -29.71
N ALA A 199 2.01 12.11 -29.96
CA ALA A 199 2.87 13.20 -29.48
C ALA A 199 4.30 12.89 -28.94
N PRO A 200 5.34 13.60 -29.42
CA PRO A 200 6.70 13.41 -28.93
C PRO A 200 6.79 13.71 -27.44
N TYR A 201 7.37 12.77 -26.68
CA TYR A 201 7.82 12.98 -25.32
C TYR A 201 8.79 14.17 -25.30
N GLN A 202 8.30 15.35 -24.91
CA GLN A 202 9.16 16.46 -24.55
C GLN A 202 9.92 16.08 -23.28
N GLY A 203 11.24 15.98 -23.40
CA GLY A 203 12.13 15.54 -22.35
C GLY A 203 12.02 16.39 -21.10
N TYR A 204 11.67 15.76 -19.99
CA TYR A 204 12.13 16.20 -18.69
C TYR A 204 13.52 15.60 -18.47
N GLY A 205 14.53 16.45 -18.52
CA GLY A 205 15.93 16.09 -18.32
C GLY A 205 16.13 15.34 -17.01
N ASN A 206 16.87 14.25 -17.11
CA ASN A 206 17.39 13.46 -15.99
C ASN A 206 18.39 14.32 -15.19
N PRO A 207 18.13 14.72 -13.93
CA PRO A 207 19.06 15.56 -13.17
C PRO A 207 20.14 14.76 -12.43
N TYR A 208 20.23 13.45 -12.61
CA TYR A 208 21.29 12.62 -12.03
C TYR A 208 22.06 11.90 -13.14
N GLY A 209 22.92 12.68 -13.82
CA GLY A 209 23.97 12.16 -14.68
C GLY A 209 25.11 11.60 -13.82
N GLY A 210 25.37 10.31 -13.96
CA GLY A 210 26.57 9.63 -13.44
C GLY A 210 26.75 8.35 -14.24
N GLY A 211 27.76 8.33 -15.09
CA GLY A 211 27.89 7.39 -16.23
C GLY A 211 28.07 5.92 -15.86
N SER A 212 27.60 5.06 -16.75
CA SER A 212 27.93 3.64 -16.79
C SER A 212 29.25 3.46 -17.58
N PRO A 213 30.25 2.74 -17.07
CA PRO A 213 31.44 2.37 -17.84
C PRO A 213 31.06 1.39 -18.97
N ASP A 214 31.49 1.75 -20.18
CA ASP A 214 31.39 0.98 -21.41
C ASP A 214 32.33 -0.24 -21.33
N TYR A 215 31.76 -1.44 -21.10
CA TYR A 215 32.48 -2.70 -21.29
C TYR A 215 32.17 -3.22 -22.70
N GLY A 216 32.94 -2.71 -23.66
CA GLY A 216 32.98 -3.22 -25.02
C GLY A 216 33.53 -4.64 -25.07
N ASP A 217 32.65 -5.56 -25.45
CA ASP A 217 32.92 -6.94 -25.84
C ASP A 217 33.81 -6.96 -27.10
N ARG A 218 34.99 -7.58 -27.00
CA ARG A 218 35.86 -7.89 -28.15
C ARG A 218 36.02 -9.41 -28.27
N SER A 219 35.08 -10.03 -28.97
CA SER A 219 35.28 -11.31 -29.66
C SER A 219 36.01 -11.08 -31.00
N GLY A 220 37.06 -11.88 -31.29
CA GLY A 220 37.90 -11.84 -32.50
C GLY A 220 37.16 -12.15 -33.84
N PRO A 221 37.84 -12.32 -34.99
CA PRO A 221 38.76 -13.47 -35.18
C PRO A 221 39.93 -13.29 -36.21
N ARG A 222 40.80 -14.33 -36.20
CA ARG A 222 41.87 -14.75 -37.15
C ARG A 222 43.26 -14.16 -36.97
#